data_AF-A0A7C3FSJ3-F1
#
_entry.id   AF-A0A7C3FSJ3-F1
#
_cell.length_a   1.000
_cell.length_b   1.000
_cell.length_c   1.000
_cell.angle_alpha   90.00
_cell.angle_beta   90.00
_cell.angle_gamma   90.00
#
_symmetry.space_group_name_H-M   'P 1'
#
loop_
_entity.id
_entity.type
_entity.pdbx_description
1 polymer ?
#
loop_
_entity_poly.entity_id
_entity_poly.type
_entity_poly.pdbx_seq_one_letter_code
_entity_poly.pdbx_strand_id
1 'polypeptide(L)'
;MAETEKITIIEGPTPIFELSNEPWLLGLTEGIVPFGVAVCQLRSFNGPALVERCYRAWRGNQPIHLEYKDEDGLTKQAPIVAVRHVEQPEGHVLLLWVRLEEAEIEIELDIDINDLDDDFDDLEDLNNDPSI
;
A
#
# COMPACT_ATOMS: atom_id res chain seq x y z
N MET A 1 -14.37 -6.80 -24.21
CA MET A 1 -13.98 -6.40 -22.85
C MET A 1 -12.47 -6.32 -22.86
N ALA A 2 -11.87 -5.15 -22.62
CA ALA A 2 -10.41 -5.05 -22.55
C ALA A 2 -9.96 -5.73 -21.25
N GLU A 3 -9.05 -6.69 -21.34
CA GLU A 3 -8.42 -7.27 -20.15
C GLU A 3 -7.58 -6.19 -19.47
N THR A 4 -7.76 -6.04 -18.15
CA THR A 4 -7.02 -5.07 -17.35
C THR A 4 -5.56 -5.51 -17.23
N GLU A 5 -4.62 -4.59 -17.47
CA GLU A 5 -3.19 -4.88 -17.29
C GLU A 5 -2.89 -5.26 -15.83
N LYS A 6 -2.05 -6.28 -15.64
CA LYS A 6 -1.66 -6.74 -14.29
C LYS A 6 -0.26 -7.35 -14.20
N ILE A 7 0.41 -7.12 -13.09
CA ILE A 7 1.59 -7.87 -12.65
C ILE A 7 1.08 -8.99 -11.73
N THR A 8 1.31 -10.25 -12.11
CA THR A 8 0.90 -11.41 -11.29
C THR A 8 2.10 -11.99 -10.58
N ILE A 9 1.96 -12.25 -9.28
CA ILE A 9 2.94 -13.05 -8.53
C ILE A 9 2.75 -14.51 -8.93
N ILE A 10 3.73 -15.06 -9.65
CA ILE A 10 3.67 -16.44 -10.17
C ILE A 10 4.13 -17.42 -9.09
N GLU A 11 5.17 -17.05 -8.32
CA GLU A 11 5.78 -17.87 -7.28
C GLU A 11 6.23 -16.97 -6.13
N GLY A 12 6.04 -17.43 -4.89
CA GLY A 12 6.43 -16.70 -3.69
C GLY A 12 5.35 -16.69 -2.62
N PRO A 13 5.70 -16.28 -1.38
CA PRO A 13 4.71 -16.04 -0.34
C PRO A 13 3.82 -14.85 -0.70
N THR A 14 2.70 -14.71 0.02
CA THR A 14 1.88 -13.50 0.03
C THR A 14 2.77 -12.27 0.26
N PRO A 15 2.64 -11.20 -0.54
CA PRO A 15 3.40 -9.98 -0.34
C PRO A 15 3.06 -9.33 0.99
N ILE A 16 4.09 -8.81 1.66
CA ILE A 16 3.98 -7.99 2.87
C ILE A 16 3.81 -6.54 2.41
N PHE A 17 2.87 -5.80 3.02
CA PHE A 17 2.43 -4.48 2.55
C PHE A 17 2.64 -3.42 3.63
N GLU A 18 3.79 -2.78 3.64
CA GLU A 18 4.10 -1.74 4.62
C GLU A 18 3.40 -0.43 4.26
N LEU A 19 2.68 0.18 5.20
CA LEU A 19 2.05 1.49 4.97
C LEU A 19 3.11 2.56 4.64
N SER A 20 2.89 3.31 3.56
CA SER A 20 3.85 4.29 3.07
C SER A 20 3.38 5.72 3.36
N ASN A 21 4.19 6.45 4.13
CA ASN A 21 3.95 7.84 4.53
C ASN A 21 4.87 8.83 3.81
N GLU A 22 5.33 8.48 2.59
CA GLU A 22 6.22 9.36 1.84
C GLU A 22 5.50 10.67 1.43
N PRO A 23 6.15 11.85 1.51
CA PRO A 23 5.47 13.13 1.28
C PRO A 23 4.79 13.29 -0.08
N TRP A 24 5.31 12.61 -1.11
CA TRP A 24 4.73 12.65 -2.46
C TRP A 24 3.42 11.86 -2.58
N LEU A 25 3.14 10.94 -1.63
CA LEU A 25 1.90 10.17 -1.58
C LEU A 25 0.71 11.01 -1.11
N LEU A 26 0.96 12.04 -0.30
CA LEU A 26 -0.09 12.96 0.15
C LEU A 26 -0.81 13.60 -1.05
N GLY A 27 -0.07 13.95 -2.11
CA GLY A 27 -0.67 14.49 -3.33
C GLY A 27 -1.49 13.48 -4.15
N LEU A 28 -1.38 12.17 -3.85
CA LEU A 28 -2.14 11.11 -4.52
C LEU A 28 -3.40 10.74 -3.75
N THR A 29 -3.39 10.85 -2.42
CA THR A 29 -4.47 10.40 -1.52
C THR A 29 -5.58 11.42 -1.30
N GLU A 30 -5.49 12.63 -1.87
CA GLU A 30 -6.53 13.68 -1.84
C GLU A 30 -7.73 13.37 -2.77
N GLY A 31 -8.32 12.17 -2.62
CA GLY A 31 -9.53 11.74 -3.31
C GLY A 31 -10.81 11.96 -2.50
N ILE A 32 -11.97 11.76 -3.13
CA ILE A 32 -13.29 11.78 -2.46
C ILE A 32 -13.41 10.62 -1.44
N VAL A 33 -12.72 9.52 -1.71
CA VAL A 33 -12.67 8.34 -0.85
C VAL A 33 -11.26 8.23 -0.29
N PRO A 34 -11.08 8.17 1.04
CA PRO A 34 -9.77 7.95 1.62
C PRO A 34 -9.26 6.56 1.21
N PHE A 35 -7.98 6.48 0.88
CA PHE A 35 -7.29 5.21 0.66
C PHE A 35 -5.87 5.34 1.18
N GLY A 36 -5.31 4.24 1.70
CA GLY A 36 -3.90 4.18 2.02
C GLY A 36 -3.09 3.75 0.81
N VAL A 37 -1.82 4.14 0.82
CA VAL A 37 -0.84 3.59 -0.12
C VAL A 37 0.15 2.75 0.68
N ALA A 38 0.26 1.48 0.33
CA ALA A 38 1.23 0.58 0.90
C ALA A 38 2.31 0.24 -0.13
N VAL A 39 3.51 -0.06 0.36
CA VAL A 39 4.63 -0.51 -0.45
C VAL A 39 4.89 -1.99 -0.20
N CYS A 40 5.08 -2.76 -1.28
CA CYS A 40 5.54 -4.14 -1.18
C CYS A 40 6.79 -4.36 -2.03
N GLN A 41 7.62 -5.29 -1.59
CA GLN A 41 8.88 -5.65 -2.26
C GLN A 41 8.78 -7.04 -2.87
N LEU A 42 9.04 -7.15 -4.17
CA LEU A 42 8.97 -8.41 -4.91
C LEU A 42 10.28 -8.70 -5.62
N ARG A 43 10.76 -9.94 -5.55
CA ARG A 43 11.85 -10.38 -6.41
C ARG A 43 11.36 -10.50 -7.85
N SER A 44 12.19 -10.07 -8.79
CA SER A 44 11.90 -10.14 -10.20
C SER A 44 13.12 -10.55 -10.99
N PHE A 45 12.90 -11.36 -12.02
CA PHE A 45 13.94 -11.70 -12.98
C PHE A 45 14.22 -10.54 -13.96
N ASN A 46 13.25 -9.64 -14.17
CA ASN A 46 13.38 -8.51 -15.09
C ASN A 46 12.60 -7.29 -14.58
N GLY A 47 13.17 -6.64 -13.56
CA GLY A 47 12.65 -5.39 -13.00
C GLY A 47 12.44 -4.28 -14.06
N PRO A 48 13.41 -4.00 -14.95
CA PRO A 48 13.28 -2.93 -15.94
C PRO A 48 12.07 -3.11 -16.87
N ALA A 49 11.85 -4.32 -17.38
CA ALA A 49 10.73 -4.59 -18.29
C ALA A 49 9.36 -4.43 -17.61
N LEU A 50 9.26 -4.77 -16.33
CA LEU A 50 8.02 -4.60 -15.56
C LEU A 50 7.72 -3.14 -15.27
N VAL A 51 8.74 -2.34 -14.94
CA VAL A 51 8.61 -0.88 -14.82
C VAL A 51 8.12 -0.27 -16.14
N GLU A 52 8.74 -0.66 -17.26
CA GLU A 52 8.35 -0.16 -18.59
C GLU A 52 6.90 -0.52 -18.93
N ARG A 53 6.45 -1.73 -18.55
CA ARG A 53 5.07 -2.17 -18.75
C ARG A 53 4.08 -1.30 -17.98
N CYS A 54 4.34 -0.98 -16.72
CA CYS A 54 3.50 -0.03 -15.96
C CYS A 54 3.45 1.34 -16.65
N TYR A 55 4.60 1.85 -17.08
CA TYR A 55 4.68 3.14 -17.75
C TYR A 55 3.87 3.18 -19.05
N ARG A 56 3.94 2.11 -19.86
CA ARG A 56 3.16 1.98 -21.09
C ARG A 56 1.64 1.94 -20.82
N ALA A 57 1.22 1.22 -19.77
CA ALA A 57 -0.18 1.18 -19.36
C ALA A 57 -0.69 2.58 -18.96
N TRP A 58 0.05 3.29 -18.09
CA TRP A 58 -0.32 4.64 -17.66
C TRP A 58 -0.29 5.65 -18.81
N ARG A 59 0.68 5.57 -19.73
CA ARG A 59 0.71 6.36 -20.98
C ARG A 59 -0.53 6.14 -21.85
N GLY A 60 -1.09 4.94 -21.83
CA GLY A 60 -2.33 4.57 -22.50
C GLY A 60 -3.60 4.88 -21.69
N ASN A 61 -3.47 5.58 -20.56
CA ASN A 61 -4.54 5.85 -19.61
C ASN A 61 -5.26 4.57 -19.15
N GLN A 62 -4.52 3.45 -19.08
CA GLN A 62 -5.00 2.16 -18.60
C GLN A 62 -4.52 1.94 -17.16
N PRO A 63 -5.39 1.46 -16.26
CA PRO A 63 -4.95 1.05 -14.93
C PRO A 63 -4.15 -0.25 -15.02
N ILE A 64 -3.23 -0.43 -14.08
CA ILE A 64 -2.45 -1.67 -13.91
C ILE A 64 -2.50 -2.11 -12.45
N HIS A 65 -2.66 -3.42 -12.22
CA HIS A 65 -2.88 -3.99 -10.88
C HIS A 65 -1.79 -5.00 -10.51
N LEU A 66 -1.51 -5.12 -9.22
CA LEU A 66 -0.80 -6.25 -8.65
C LEU A 66 -1.81 -7.35 -8.34
N GLU A 67 -1.65 -8.52 -8.93
CA GLU A 67 -2.44 -9.72 -8.63
C GLU A 67 -1.61 -10.66 -7.75
N TYR A 68 -2.15 -11.00 -6.59
CA TYR A 68 -1.51 -11.82 -5.57
C TYR A 68 -2.51 -12.76 -4.91
N LYS A 69 -2.01 -13.71 -4.12
CA LYS A 69 -2.81 -14.54 -3.23
C LYS A 69 -2.67 -13.99 -1.81
N ASP A 70 -3.79 -13.88 -1.08
CA ASP A 70 -3.75 -13.57 0.35
C ASP A 70 -3.42 -14.82 1.19
N GLU A 71 -3.43 -14.69 2.52
CA GLU A 71 -3.10 -15.77 3.46
C GLU A 71 -4.06 -16.96 3.37
N ASP A 72 -5.32 -16.71 2.98
CA ASP A 72 -6.34 -17.74 2.73
C ASP A 72 -6.20 -18.37 1.33
N GLY A 73 -5.26 -17.89 0.51
CA GLY A 73 -5.00 -18.35 -0.85
C GLY A 73 -5.95 -17.80 -1.90
N LEU A 74 -6.81 -16.84 -1.53
CA LEU A 74 -7.74 -16.15 -2.41
C LEU A 74 -7.00 -15.15 -3.28
N THR A 75 -7.41 -15.05 -4.55
CA THR A 75 -6.78 -14.11 -5.48
C THR A 75 -7.31 -12.70 -5.24
N LYS A 76 -6.42 -11.78 -4.89
CA LYS A 76 -6.67 -10.36 -4.72
C LYS A 76 -5.97 -9.53 -5.79
N GLN A 77 -6.48 -8.31 -5.99
CA GLN A 77 -5.90 -7.34 -6.92
C GLN A 77 -5.81 -5.96 -6.27
N ALA A 78 -4.62 -5.36 -6.28
CA ALA A 78 -4.39 -4.02 -5.75
C ALA A 78 -3.92 -3.07 -6.86
N PRO A 79 -4.56 -1.90 -7.08
CA PRO A 79 -4.14 -0.96 -8.11
C PRO A 79 -2.74 -0.40 -7.84
N ILE A 80 -1.84 -0.46 -8.82
CA ILE A 80 -0.48 0.07 -8.72
C ILE A 80 -0.48 1.56 -9.04
N VAL A 81 0.04 2.38 -8.11
CA VAL A 81 0.17 3.84 -8.26
C VAL A 81 1.57 4.29 -8.59
N ALA A 82 2.59 3.52 -8.17
CA ALA A 82 3.97 3.75 -8.54
C ALA A 82 4.76 2.44 -8.58
N VAL A 83 5.83 2.43 -9.36
CA VAL A 83 6.77 1.31 -9.44
C VAL A 83 8.19 1.82 -9.57
N ARG A 84 9.12 1.18 -8.87
CA ARG A 84 10.56 1.30 -9.14
C ARG A 84 11.22 -0.07 -9.07
N HIS A 85 12.35 -0.20 -9.74
CA HIS A 85 13.25 -1.34 -9.55
C HIS A 85 14.54 -0.90 -8.85
N VAL A 86 15.17 -1.85 -8.16
CA VAL A 86 16.50 -1.75 -7.59
C VAL A 86 17.30 -2.97 -8.04
N GLU A 87 18.52 -2.75 -8.49
CA GLU A 87 19.46 -3.84 -8.79
C GLU A 87 20.14 -4.31 -7.51
N GLN A 88 20.16 -5.62 -7.30
CA GLN A 88 20.86 -6.27 -6.20
C GLN A 88 21.76 -7.38 -6.77
N PRO A 89 22.79 -7.84 -6.02
CA PRO A 89 23.68 -8.92 -6.47
C PRO A 89 22.94 -10.22 -6.86
N GLU A 90 21.77 -10.45 -6.26
CA GLU A 90 20.95 -11.66 -6.42
C GLU A 90 19.86 -11.51 -7.51
N GLY A 91 19.77 -10.36 -8.18
CA GLY A 91 18.76 -10.07 -9.20
C GLY A 91 18.08 -8.71 -9.00
N HIS A 92 16.91 -8.53 -9.61
CA HIS A 92 16.14 -7.29 -9.48
C HIS A 92 15.11 -7.39 -8.36
N VAL A 93 14.96 -6.31 -7.60
CA VAL A 93 13.83 -6.13 -6.68
C VAL A 93 12.93 -5.04 -7.23
N LEU A 94 11.64 -5.34 -7.31
CA LEU A 94 10.58 -4.38 -7.59
C LEU A 94 10.02 -3.86 -6.28
N LEU A 95 9.89 -2.54 -6.19
CA LEU A 95 9.06 -1.89 -5.20
C LEU A 95 7.81 -1.38 -5.89
N LEU A 96 6.67 -1.80 -5.39
CA LEU A 96 5.35 -1.41 -5.87
C LEU A 96 4.64 -0.66 -4.78
N TRP A 97 4.12 0.51 -5.13
CA TRP A 97 3.15 1.21 -4.30
C TRP A 97 1.77 0.90 -4.84
N VAL A 98 0.90 0.41 -3.97
CA VAL A 98 -0.46 0.01 -4.31
C VAL A 98 -1.47 0.71 -3.42
N ARG A 99 -2.67 0.91 -3.94
CA ARG A 99 -3.80 1.37 -3.12
C ARG A 99 -4.42 0.17 -2.42
N LEU A 100 -4.63 0.31 -1.11
CA LEU A 100 -5.36 -0.64 -0.29
C LEU A 100 -6.57 0.07 0.32
N GLU A 101 -7.66 -0.68 0.52
CA GLU A 101 -8.82 -0.21 1.27
C GLU A 101 -8.50 -0.20 2.78
N GLU A 102 -9.14 0.66 3.58
CA GLU A 102 -8.89 0.77 5.03
C GLU A 102 -8.94 -0.59 5.74
N ALA A 103 -9.92 -1.44 5.38
CA ALA A 103 -10.07 -2.78 5.95
C ALA A 103 -8.90 -3.73 5.62
N GLU A 104 -8.11 -3.46 4.58
CA GLU A 104 -6.91 -4.24 4.24
C GLU A 104 -5.65 -3.70 4.92
N ILE A 105 -5.68 -2.45 5.39
CA ILE A 105 -4.58 -1.78 6.10
C ILE A 105 -4.63 -2.11 7.60
N GLU A 106 -5.82 -2.30 8.16
CA GLU A 106 -6.03 -2.66 9.58
C GLU A 106 -5.31 -3.96 10.00
N ILE A 107 -4.91 -4.82 9.05
CA ILE A 107 -4.24 -6.10 9.34
C ILE A 107 -2.78 -5.91 9.82
N GLU A 108 -2.14 -4.78 9.50
CA GLU A 108 -0.73 -4.49 9.89
C GLU A 108 -0.59 -3.44 11.01
N LEU A 109 -1.69 -2.86 11.49
CA LEU A 109 -1.71 -2.05 12.70
C LEU A 109 -1.75 -2.96 13.93
N ASP A 110 -0.66 -3.68 14.19
CA ASP A 110 -0.34 -4.18 15.52
C ASP A 110 0.09 -2.98 16.39
N ILE A 111 -0.78 -1.96 16.47
CA ILE A 111 -0.71 -0.96 17.52
C ILE A 111 -1.02 -1.77 18.76
N ASP A 112 -0.02 -1.95 19.62
CA ASP A 112 -0.21 -2.44 20.97
C ASP A 112 -1.11 -1.41 21.67
N ILE A 113 -2.43 -1.56 21.49
CA ILE A 113 -3.49 -0.73 22.08
C ILE A 113 -3.41 -0.73 23.61
N ASN A 114 -2.61 -1.61 24.19
CA ASN A 114 -2.26 -1.65 25.60
C ASN A 114 -1.31 -0.52 26.04
N ASP A 115 -0.68 0.23 25.10
CA ASP A 115 0.20 1.38 25.39
C ASP A 115 -0.51 2.75 25.19
N LEU A 116 -1.81 2.76 24.88
CA LEU A 116 -2.61 3.99 24.68
C LEU A 116 -3.51 4.34 25.89
N ASP A 117 -3.31 3.69 27.04
CA ASP A 117 -4.20 3.80 28.21
C ASP A 117 -3.73 4.81 29.28
N ASP A 118 -2.67 5.61 29.07
CA ASP A 118 -2.11 6.45 30.17
C ASP A 118 -2.17 7.98 29.99
N ASP A 119 -2.77 8.53 28.92
CA ASP A 119 -2.80 9.99 28.68
C ASP A 119 -4.20 10.59 28.37
N PHE A 120 -5.29 9.90 28.71
CA PHE A 120 -6.66 10.46 28.53
C PHE A 120 -7.30 11.04 29.80
N ASP A 121 -6.65 10.92 30.96
CA ASP A 121 -7.21 11.37 32.25
C ASP A 121 -7.01 12.87 32.54
N ASP A 122 -6.18 13.60 31.77
CA ASP A 122 -5.87 15.02 32.03
C ASP A 122 -6.78 16.03 31.27
N LEU A 123 -7.78 15.56 30.52
CA LEU A 123 -8.70 16.44 29.77
C LEU A 123 -10.04 16.72 30.47
N GLU A 124 -10.34 16.09 31.61
CA GLU A 124 -11.61 16.31 32.33
C GLU A 124 -11.63 17.54 33.24
N ASP A 125 -10.48 18.15 33.55
CA ASP A 125 -10.40 19.29 34.49
C ASP A 125 -10.65 20.69 33.85
N LEU A 126 -10.84 20.79 32.53
CA LEU A 126 -11.08 22.08 31.86
C LEU A 126 -12.56 22.47 31.74
N ASN A 127 -13.50 21.60 32.16
CA ASN A 127 -14.94 21.84 31.98
C ASN A 127 -15.71 22.10 33.28
N ASN A 128 -15.03 22.30 34.42
CA ASN A 128 -15.71 22.62 35.67
C ASN A 128 -15.27 23.96 36.26
N ASP A 129 -15.50 25.05 35.51
CA ASP A 129 -15.67 26.37 36.12
C ASP A 129 -17.13 26.82 35.98
N PRO A 130 -17.96 26.61 37.02
CA PRO A 130 -19.23 27.29 37.14
C PRO A 130 -19.01 28.63 37.87
N SER A 131 -18.58 29.65 37.12
CA SER A 131 -18.55 31.08 37.50
C SER A 131 -17.30 31.57 38.25
N ILE A 132 -16.36 32.22 37.53
CA ILE A 132 -15.95 33.64 37.66
C ILE A 132 -15.10 34.08 36.46
#